data_AF-R1G6F2-F1
#
_entry.id   AF-R1G6F2-F1
#
_cell.length_a   1.000
_cell.length_b   1.000
_cell.length_c   1.000
_cell.angle_alpha   90.00
_cell.angle_beta   90.00
_cell.angle_gamma   90.00
#
_symmetry.space_group_name_H-M   'P 1'
#
loop_
_entity.id
_entity.type
_entity.pdbx_description
1 polymer ?
#
loop_
_entity_poly.entity_id
_entity_poly.type
_entity_poly.pdbx_seq_one_letter_code
_entity_poly.pdbx_strand_id
1 'polypeptide(L)'
;MGLRTVFTDHSLFGFADAASILTNKLLKFTLSDVDHVICVSHTCKENTVLRASLDPLMVSVIPNAVVAENFRPKWWKESEDDAVVSPDRRPSTVTQHFGPNDIITIVVISRLFYNKGTDLLIAAIPRILAANPNVKFIIAGSGPKAIDLEQMLERNVLQDRVELLGPVRHEEVRDVMIRGHIYLHPSLTEAFGTVIVEAASCGLYVVCTRVGGIPEVLPAHMTTFAKPEEDDIVEATGKAISALRANRIHTTRFHEQVKMMYSWTDVAERTERVYDGISGVLSEEEFYGYSSGGWGATRGRAGVQSFALIDRLKRYYGCGIWAGKLFCLCVIIDYLIFVLLEFFYPRERIDVCRDWPRKPARADIEAKAEQLAADRTSITRTRSARSRDKRREI
;
A
#
# COMPACT_ATOMS: atom_id res chain seq x y z
N MET A 1 15.73 -21.25 -13.30
CA MET A 1 16.67 -20.13 -13.56
C MET A 1 17.66 -19.86 -12.42
N GLY A 2 17.43 -20.33 -11.18
CA GLY A 2 18.35 -20.05 -10.05
C GLY A 2 18.21 -18.64 -9.48
N LEU A 3 17.15 -17.93 -9.88
CA LEU A 3 16.83 -16.60 -9.39
C LEU A 3 16.06 -16.67 -8.09
N ARG A 4 16.37 -15.75 -7.18
CA ARG A 4 15.60 -15.53 -5.96
C ARG A 4 14.27 -14.89 -6.29
N THR A 5 13.20 -15.33 -5.64
CA THR A 5 11.84 -14.89 -5.91
C THR A 5 11.16 -14.44 -4.63
N VAL A 6 10.63 -13.21 -4.66
CA VAL A 6 9.74 -12.68 -3.62
C VAL A 6 8.35 -12.52 -4.20
N PHE A 7 7.36 -13.04 -3.50
CA PHE A 7 5.95 -12.84 -3.84
C PHE A 7 5.33 -11.81 -2.91
N THR A 8 4.53 -10.88 -3.44
CA THR A 8 3.80 -9.92 -2.61
C THR A 8 2.30 -10.22 -2.67
N ASP A 9 1.69 -10.55 -1.54
CA ASP A 9 0.27 -10.82 -1.43
C ASP A 9 -0.50 -9.54 -1.05
N HIS A 10 -1.48 -9.19 -1.89
CA HIS A 10 -2.36 -8.04 -1.71
C HIS A 10 -3.82 -8.45 -1.44
N SER A 11 -4.10 -9.75 -1.34
CA SER A 11 -5.46 -10.26 -1.31
C SER A 11 -5.76 -11.02 -0.03
N LEU A 12 -7.01 -10.93 0.41
CA LEU A 12 -7.58 -11.82 1.42
C LEU A 12 -8.60 -12.74 0.75
N PHE A 13 -8.47 -14.03 1.00
CA PHE A 13 -9.43 -15.01 0.52
C PHE A 13 -10.00 -15.82 1.68
N GLY A 14 -11.24 -16.25 1.51
CA GLY A 14 -11.92 -17.11 2.46
C GLY A 14 -11.44 -18.56 2.39
N PHE A 15 -12.00 -19.38 3.29
CA PHE A 15 -11.76 -20.83 3.36
C PHE A 15 -13.01 -21.66 3.00
N ALA A 16 -14.14 -21.01 2.72
CA ALA A 16 -15.46 -21.62 2.90
C ALA A 16 -16.08 -22.25 1.64
N ASP A 17 -15.55 -22.01 0.44
CA ASP A 17 -16.12 -22.56 -0.80
C ASP A 17 -15.11 -23.44 -1.57
N ALA A 18 -15.65 -24.30 -2.45
CA ALA A 18 -14.86 -25.25 -3.23
C ALA A 18 -13.81 -24.54 -4.12
N ALA A 19 -14.14 -23.36 -4.62
CA ALA A 19 -13.22 -22.51 -5.36
C ALA A 19 -12.04 -22.05 -4.49
N SER A 20 -12.27 -21.66 -3.25
CA SER A 20 -11.21 -21.32 -2.30
C SER A 20 -10.34 -22.53 -1.97
N ILE A 21 -10.90 -23.73 -1.81
CA ILE A 21 -10.11 -24.94 -1.55
C ILE A 21 -9.14 -25.21 -2.72
N LEU A 22 -9.62 -25.14 -3.96
CA LEU A 22 -8.77 -25.34 -5.14
C LEU A 22 -7.70 -24.25 -5.24
N THR A 23 -8.10 -22.98 -5.05
CA THR A 23 -7.20 -21.83 -5.09
C THR A 23 -6.13 -21.92 -4.00
N ASN A 24 -6.47 -22.40 -2.80
CA ASN A 24 -5.51 -22.58 -1.71
C ASN A 24 -4.49 -23.67 -2.02
N LYS A 25 -4.91 -24.77 -2.67
CA LYS A 25 -3.97 -25.80 -3.13
C LYS A 25 -3.04 -25.27 -4.21
N LEU A 26 -3.57 -24.49 -5.15
CA LEU A 26 -2.76 -23.85 -6.19
C LEU A 26 -1.81 -22.80 -5.60
N LEU A 27 -2.25 -22.04 -4.60
CA LEU A 27 -1.42 -21.07 -3.89
C LEU A 27 -0.29 -21.77 -3.14
N LYS A 28 -0.58 -22.84 -2.41
CA LYS A 28 0.44 -23.66 -1.73
C LYS A 28 1.45 -24.24 -2.71
N PHE A 29 1.00 -24.71 -3.86
CA PHE A 29 1.88 -25.15 -4.94
C PHE A 29 2.78 -24.01 -5.43
N THR A 30 2.20 -22.87 -5.80
CA THR A 30 2.93 -21.72 -6.35
C THR A 30 3.94 -21.14 -5.36
N LEU A 31 3.56 -21.04 -4.08
CA LEU A 31 4.42 -20.51 -3.02
C LEU A 31 5.39 -21.55 -2.43
N SER A 32 5.41 -22.79 -2.93
CA SER A 32 6.44 -23.75 -2.54
C SER A 32 7.82 -23.38 -3.09
N ASP A 33 7.86 -22.60 -4.18
CA ASP A 33 9.07 -22.23 -4.92
C ASP A 33 9.55 -20.79 -4.69
N VAL A 34 8.83 -20.01 -3.86
CA VAL A 34 9.26 -18.66 -3.49
C VAL A 34 10.23 -18.70 -2.30
N ASP A 35 11.18 -17.78 -2.30
CA ASP A 35 12.17 -17.66 -1.22
C ASP A 35 11.60 -16.87 -0.04
N HIS A 36 10.76 -15.86 -0.33
CA HIS A 36 10.11 -15.05 0.69
C HIS A 36 8.77 -14.51 0.21
N VAL A 37 7.90 -14.18 1.15
CA VAL A 37 6.60 -13.54 0.88
C VAL A 37 6.51 -12.22 1.63
N ILE A 38 5.97 -11.19 0.97
CA ILE A 38 5.61 -9.92 1.60
C ILE A 38 4.08 -9.85 1.64
N CYS A 39 3.52 -9.55 2.80
CA CYS A 39 2.09 -9.32 2.99
C CYS A 39 1.86 -7.88 3.43
N VAL A 40 0.76 -7.27 2.97
CA VAL A 40 0.46 -5.85 3.24
C VAL A 40 -0.07 -5.55 4.64
N SER A 41 -0.41 -6.57 5.42
CA SER A 41 -0.88 -6.47 6.82
C SER A 41 -0.57 -7.75 7.58
N HIS A 42 -0.63 -7.71 8.91
CA HIS A 42 -0.48 -8.90 9.75
C HIS A 42 -1.62 -9.88 9.49
N THR A 43 -2.85 -9.39 9.32
CA THR A 43 -4.00 -10.23 8.95
C THR A 43 -3.76 -10.93 7.60
N CYS A 44 -3.17 -10.25 6.62
CA CYS A 44 -2.78 -10.86 5.35
C CYS A 44 -1.69 -11.92 5.55
N LYS A 45 -0.66 -11.64 6.35
CA LYS A 45 0.38 -12.63 6.70
C LYS A 45 -0.21 -13.89 7.31
N GLU A 46 -1.10 -13.77 8.30
CA GLU A 46 -1.76 -14.91 8.92
C GLU A 46 -2.57 -15.72 7.91
N ASN A 47 -3.36 -15.04 7.06
CA ASN A 47 -4.14 -15.70 6.00
C ASN A 47 -3.24 -16.46 5.01
N THR A 48 -2.18 -15.83 4.51
CA THR A 48 -1.27 -16.43 3.53
C THR A 48 -0.47 -17.60 4.13
N VAL A 49 0.07 -17.45 5.34
CA VAL A 49 0.78 -18.52 6.07
C VAL A 49 -0.11 -19.75 6.23
N LEU A 50 -1.36 -19.57 6.65
CA LEU A 50 -2.30 -20.68 6.83
C LEU A 50 -2.69 -21.35 5.50
N ARG A 51 -3.01 -20.55 4.48
CA ARG A 51 -3.48 -21.06 3.17
C ARG A 51 -2.39 -21.78 2.39
N ALA A 52 -1.17 -21.26 2.43
CA ALA A 52 -0.03 -21.82 1.73
C ALA A 52 0.83 -22.74 2.59
N SER A 53 0.51 -22.93 3.88
CA SER A 53 1.31 -23.71 4.83
C SER A 53 2.78 -23.29 4.85
N LEU A 54 3.04 -21.98 4.84
CA LEU A 54 4.39 -21.41 4.84
C LEU A 54 4.93 -21.30 6.26
N ASP A 55 6.25 -21.24 6.39
CA ASP A 55 6.89 -20.88 7.65
C ASP A 55 6.62 -19.39 7.94
N PRO A 56 6.08 -19.00 9.12
CA PRO A 56 5.89 -17.59 9.47
C PRO A 56 7.16 -16.72 9.35
N LEU A 57 8.36 -17.31 9.42
CA LEU A 57 9.63 -16.61 9.22
C LEU A 57 9.88 -16.24 7.76
N MET A 58 9.35 -16.99 6.79
CA MET A 58 9.50 -16.67 5.36
C MET A 58 8.49 -15.64 4.85
N VAL A 59 7.77 -14.98 5.77
CA VAL A 59 6.73 -14.00 5.45
C VAL A 59 6.95 -12.71 6.23
N SER A 60 7.22 -11.61 5.55
CA SER A 60 7.32 -10.27 6.13
C SER A 60 6.03 -9.49 5.98
N VAL A 61 5.76 -8.58 6.92
CA VAL A 61 4.68 -7.60 6.76
C VAL A 61 5.30 -6.27 6.34
N ILE A 62 4.95 -5.79 5.16
CA ILE A 62 5.35 -4.48 4.64
C ILE A 62 4.09 -3.84 4.06
N PRO A 63 3.57 -2.76 4.68
CA PRO A 63 2.34 -2.13 4.22
C PRO A 63 2.55 -1.46 2.86
N ASN A 64 1.44 -1.17 2.18
CA ASN A 64 1.49 -0.31 1.00
C ASN A 64 1.84 1.14 1.41
N ALA A 65 2.49 1.86 0.50
CA ALA A 65 2.76 3.29 0.64
C ALA A 65 1.74 4.14 -0.12
N VAL A 66 1.71 5.43 0.22
CA VAL A 66 0.96 6.46 -0.51
C VAL A 66 1.90 7.58 -0.92
N VAL A 67 1.70 8.15 -2.12
CA VAL A 67 2.34 9.42 -2.47
C VAL A 67 1.50 10.52 -1.82
N ALA A 68 1.81 10.86 -0.56
CA ALA A 68 1.00 11.79 0.23
C ALA A 68 0.79 13.13 -0.48
N GLU A 69 1.78 13.59 -1.27
CA GLU A 69 1.71 14.80 -2.07
C GLU A 69 0.52 14.82 -3.05
N ASN A 70 0.12 13.66 -3.56
CA ASN A 70 -1.03 13.51 -4.45
C ASN A 70 -2.38 13.56 -3.70
N PHE A 71 -2.37 13.53 -2.36
CA PHE A 71 -3.55 13.47 -1.50
C PHE A 71 -3.49 14.51 -0.38
N ARG A 72 -3.17 15.76 -0.75
CA ARG A 72 -3.10 16.90 0.19
C ARG A 72 -4.50 17.47 0.49
N PRO A 73 -4.81 17.85 1.74
CA PRO A 73 -6.05 18.57 2.07
C PRO A 73 -6.19 19.89 1.30
N LYS A 74 -7.42 20.38 1.12
CA LYS A 74 -7.70 21.65 0.40
C LYS A 74 -7.01 22.87 1.02
N TRP A 75 -6.88 22.88 2.34
CA TRP A 75 -6.31 24.00 3.10
C TRP A 75 -4.78 23.92 3.23
N TRP A 76 -4.16 22.84 2.76
CA TRP A 76 -2.71 22.65 2.81
C TRP A 76 -2.02 23.68 1.89
N LYS A 77 -1.25 24.59 2.47
CA LYS A 77 -0.39 25.52 1.72
C LYS A 77 1.02 24.95 1.71
N GLU A 78 1.61 24.84 0.52
CA GLU A 78 3.02 24.51 0.36
C GLU A 78 3.84 25.69 0.90
N SER A 79 4.59 25.47 1.98
CA SER A 79 5.64 26.42 2.36
C SER A 79 6.79 26.24 1.38
N GLU A 80 7.19 27.31 0.67
CA GLU A 80 8.41 27.33 -0.14
C GLU A 80 9.70 27.05 0.69
N ASP A 81 9.59 26.92 2.01
CA ASP A 81 10.67 26.71 2.98
C ASP A 81 10.67 25.31 3.65
N ASP A 82 10.36 24.22 2.93
CA ASP A 82 10.48 22.84 3.46
C ASP A 82 11.95 22.41 3.77
N ALA A 83 12.93 23.31 3.59
CA ALA A 83 14.33 23.08 3.94
C ALA A 83 14.70 23.42 5.40
N VAL A 84 13.85 24.14 6.16
CA VAL A 84 14.14 24.49 7.56
C VAL A 84 12.90 24.27 8.42
N VAL A 85 12.65 23.02 8.79
CA VAL A 85 11.62 22.66 9.76
C VAL A 85 12.01 23.21 11.13
N SER A 86 11.47 24.37 11.50
CA SER A 86 11.40 24.79 12.89
C SER A 86 10.21 24.06 13.56
N PRO A 87 10.40 23.34 14.67
CA PRO A 87 9.35 22.51 15.29
C PRO A 87 8.15 23.30 15.87
N ASP A 88 8.19 24.63 15.85
CA ASP A 88 7.18 25.51 16.45
C ASP A 88 6.20 26.15 15.45
N ARG A 89 6.28 25.85 14.15
CA ARG A 89 5.33 26.40 13.17
C ARG A 89 3.99 25.67 13.27
N ARG A 90 3.08 26.22 14.09
CA ARG A 90 1.67 25.76 14.12
C ARG A 90 1.09 25.94 12.72
N PRO A 91 0.63 24.87 12.04
CA PRO A 91 -0.15 25.05 10.81
C PRO A 91 -1.30 26.00 11.16
N SER A 92 -1.53 27.03 10.34
CA SER A 92 -2.62 27.97 10.53
C SER A 92 -3.91 27.16 10.70
N THR A 93 -4.37 27.04 11.95
CA THR A 93 -5.47 26.19 12.38
C THR A 93 -6.75 26.74 11.79
N VAL A 94 -7.04 26.36 10.55
CA VAL A 94 -8.40 26.37 10.03
C VAL A 94 -9.08 25.16 10.65
N THR A 95 -9.44 25.27 11.92
CA THR A 95 -10.34 24.30 12.54
C THR A 95 -11.68 24.49 11.85
N GLN A 96 -12.05 23.56 10.96
CA GLN A 96 -13.38 23.56 10.34
C GLN A 96 -14.39 23.24 11.45
N HIS A 97 -14.94 24.27 12.07
CA HIS A 97 -16.02 24.13 13.03
C HIS A 97 -17.33 23.94 12.26
N PHE A 98 -17.97 22.79 12.43
CA PHE A 98 -19.26 22.49 11.82
C PHE A 98 -20.39 22.79 12.81
N GLY A 99 -21.09 23.88 12.58
CA GLY A 99 -22.31 24.21 13.31
C GLY A 99 -23.44 23.22 13.04
N PRO A 100 -24.56 23.30 13.77
CA PRO A 100 -25.69 22.37 13.63
C PRO A 100 -26.32 22.35 12.22
N ASN A 101 -26.25 23.48 11.51
CA ASN A 101 -26.86 23.66 10.19
C ASN A 101 -25.89 23.44 9.03
N ASP A 102 -24.60 23.24 9.30
CA ASP A 102 -23.62 23.03 8.25
C ASP A 102 -23.78 21.65 7.61
N ILE A 103 -23.61 21.62 6.29
CA ILE A 103 -23.71 20.41 5.48
C ILE A 103 -22.45 19.58 5.66
N ILE A 104 -22.61 18.34 6.12
CA ILE A 104 -21.54 17.35 6.17
C ILE A 104 -21.64 16.43 4.96
N THR A 105 -20.67 16.53 4.06
CA THR A 105 -20.51 15.61 2.93
C THR A 105 -19.75 14.34 3.33
N ILE A 106 -20.34 13.19 3.04
CA ILE A 106 -19.74 11.86 3.15
C ILE A 106 -19.31 11.40 1.76
N VAL A 107 -18.06 10.99 1.62
CA VAL A 107 -17.49 10.53 0.35
C VAL A 107 -17.32 9.01 0.38
N VAL A 108 -17.66 8.36 -0.72
CA VAL A 108 -17.42 6.94 -0.97
C VAL A 108 -16.73 6.81 -2.33
N ILE A 109 -15.56 6.19 -2.35
CA ILE A 109 -14.82 5.92 -3.60
C ILE A 109 -14.45 4.44 -3.63
N SER A 110 -15.14 3.65 -4.44
CA SER A 110 -14.87 2.21 -4.51
C SER A 110 -15.40 1.58 -5.78
N ARG A 111 -14.88 0.39 -6.12
CA ARG A 111 -15.57 -0.48 -7.08
C ARG A 111 -16.93 -0.89 -6.49
N LEU A 112 -18.01 -0.74 -7.25
CA LEU A 112 -19.37 -1.05 -6.82
C LEU A 112 -19.65 -2.55 -6.96
N PHE A 113 -18.98 -3.34 -6.12
CA PHE A 113 -19.05 -4.79 -6.05
C PHE A 113 -19.58 -5.23 -4.68
N TYR A 114 -20.06 -6.48 -4.60
CA TYR A 114 -20.54 -7.09 -3.35
C TYR A 114 -19.50 -7.03 -2.23
N ASN A 115 -18.26 -7.48 -2.52
CA ASN A 115 -17.18 -7.53 -1.53
C ASN A 115 -16.74 -6.14 -1.02
N LYS A 116 -17.08 -5.06 -1.73
CA LYS A 116 -16.86 -3.67 -1.29
C LYS A 116 -18.02 -3.10 -0.47
N GLY A 117 -19.02 -3.91 -0.16
CA GLY A 117 -20.13 -3.54 0.71
C GLY A 117 -21.14 -2.61 0.06
N THR A 118 -21.29 -2.66 -1.28
CA THR A 118 -22.26 -1.81 -1.97
C THR A 118 -23.69 -2.07 -1.49
N ASP A 119 -24.02 -3.31 -1.12
CA ASP A 119 -25.33 -3.64 -0.54
C ASP A 119 -25.55 -3.01 0.84
N LEU A 120 -24.48 -2.90 1.64
CA LEU A 120 -24.52 -2.18 2.91
C LEU A 120 -24.70 -0.68 2.69
N LEU A 121 -24.08 -0.10 1.66
CA LEU A 121 -24.33 1.30 1.28
C LEU A 121 -25.79 1.53 0.89
N ILE A 122 -26.33 0.66 0.04
CA ILE A 122 -27.71 0.72 -0.46
C ILE A 122 -28.70 0.74 0.72
N ALA A 123 -28.47 -0.10 1.73
CA ALA A 123 -29.33 -0.19 2.89
C ALA A 123 -29.11 0.97 3.90
N ALA A 124 -27.85 1.38 4.13
CA ALA A 124 -27.51 2.35 5.16
C ALA A 124 -27.77 3.81 4.75
N ILE A 125 -27.56 4.18 3.47
CA ILE A 125 -27.66 5.58 3.01
C ILE A 125 -29.03 6.23 3.33
N PRO A 126 -30.18 5.61 3.01
CA PRO A 126 -31.49 6.18 3.34
C PRO A 126 -31.65 6.46 4.83
N ARG A 127 -31.22 5.53 5.69
CA ARG A 127 -31.32 5.64 7.14
C ARG A 127 -30.41 6.73 7.70
N ILE A 128 -29.18 6.83 7.21
CA ILE A 128 -28.24 7.89 7.58
C ILE A 128 -28.80 9.26 7.21
N LEU A 129 -29.33 9.41 5.99
CA LEU A 129 -29.88 10.68 5.51
C LEU A 129 -31.18 11.08 6.22
N ALA A 130 -32.03 10.12 6.56
CA ALA A 130 -33.25 10.35 7.34
C ALA A 130 -32.93 10.84 8.77
N ALA A 131 -31.92 10.25 9.41
CA ALA A 131 -31.50 10.64 10.76
C ALA A 131 -30.71 11.96 10.80
N ASN A 132 -30.11 12.39 9.69
CA ASN A 132 -29.22 13.55 9.63
C ASN A 132 -29.60 14.46 8.45
N PRO A 133 -30.44 15.50 8.63
CA PRO A 133 -30.96 16.30 7.51
C PRO A 133 -29.87 17.11 6.76
N ASN A 134 -28.82 17.54 7.46
CA ASN A 134 -27.73 18.35 6.90
C ASN A 134 -26.53 17.47 6.47
N VAL A 135 -26.81 16.36 5.78
CA VAL A 135 -25.79 15.43 5.27
C VAL A 135 -25.99 15.20 3.77
N LYS A 136 -24.89 15.08 3.02
CA LYS A 136 -24.91 14.71 1.61
C LYS A 136 -23.91 13.59 1.35
N PHE A 137 -24.13 12.82 0.29
CA PHE A 137 -23.18 11.83 -0.20
C PHE A 137 -22.61 12.22 -1.56
N ILE A 138 -21.34 11.91 -1.76
CA ILE A 138 -20.70 11.83 -3.07
C ILE A 138 -20.18 10.41 -3.22
N ILE A 139 -20.62 9.72 -4.27
CA ILE A 139 -20.24 8.32 -4.51
C ILE A 139 -19.59 8.24 -5.89
N ALA A 140 -18.35 7.78 -5.91
CA ALA A 140 -17.57 7.53 -7.12
C ALA A 140 -17.22 6.05 -7.22
N GLY A 141 -17.37 5.51 -8.42
CA GLY A 141 -17.14 4.10 -8.70
C GLY A 141 -17.98 3.58 -9.85
N SER A 142 -17.61 2.40 -10.31
CA SER A 142 -18.39 1.61 -11.25
C SER A 142 -18.38 0.14 -10.83
N GLY A 143 -19.38 -0.61 -11.28
CA GLY A 143 -19.50 -2.02 -10.98
C GLY A 143 -20.92 -2.55 -11.19
N PRO A 144 -21.12 -3.87 -11.06
CA PRO A 144 -22.41 -4.50 -11.30
C PRO A 144 -23.52 -4.00 -10.36
N LYS A 145 -23.17 -3.48 -9.18
CA LYS A 145 -24.12 -2.94 -8.20
C LYS A 145 -24.51 -1.47 -8.43
N ALA A 146 -24.01 -0.82 -9.49
CA ALA A 146 -24.34 0.58 -9.77
C ALA A 146 -25.85 0.78 -10.03
N ILE A 147 -26.47 -0.14 -10.77
CA ILE A 147 -27.90 -0.10 -11.09
C ILE A 147 -28.75 -0.23 -9.82
N ASP A 148 -28.39 -1.15 -8.92
CA ASP A 148 -29.10 -1.34 -7.64
C ASP A 148 -29.04 -0.06 -6.78
N LEU A 149 -27.89 0.64 -6.81
CA LEU A 149 -27.70 1.90 -6.11
C LEU A 149 -28.54 3.03 -6.72
N GLU A 150 -28.54 3.18 -8.05
CA GLU A 150 -29.39 4.16 -8.75
C GLU A 150 -30.88 3.94 -8.46
N GLN A 151 -31.36 2.68 -8.56
CA GLN A 151 -32.74 2.32 -8.24
C GLN A 151 -33.10 2.65 -6.78
N MET A 152 -32.17 2.44 -5.84
CA MET A 152 -32.38 2.81 -4.45
C MET A 152 -32.55 4.32 -4.29
N LEU A 153 -31.73 5.12 -4.97
CA LEU A 153 -31.83 6.58 -4.91
C LEU A 153 -33.15 7.09 -5.47
N GLU A 154 -33.63 6.50 -6.57
CA GLU A 154 -34.93 6.84 -7.16
C GLU A 154 -36.09 6.49 -6.24
N ARG A 155 -36.10 5.27 -5.70
CA ARG A 155 -37.18 4.79 -4.81
C ARG A 155 -37.30 5.62 -3.53
N ASN A 156 -36.19 6.14 -3.03
CA ASN A 156 -36.14 6.95 -1.80
C ASN A 156 -36.12 8.46 -2.06
N VAL A 157 -36.15 8.90 -3.33
CA VAL A 157 -36.11 10.31 -3.74
C VAL A 157 -34.89 11.05 -3.17
N LEU A 158 -33.70 10.47 -3.35
CA LEU A 158 -32.45 10.94 -2.73
C LEU A 158 -31.51 11.71 -3.68
N GLN A 159 -31.94 12.01 -4.90
CA GLN A 159 -31.10 12.63 -5.95
C GLN A 159 -30.54 14.01 -5.54
N ASP A 160 -31.27 14.77 -4.72
CA ASP A 160 -30.81 16.09 -4.23
C ASP A 160 -29.74 15.99 -3.14
N ARG A 161 -29.56 14.80 -2.56
CA ARG A 161 -28.67 14.54 -1.42
C ARG A 161 -27.55 13.56 -1.71
N VAL A 162 -27.62 12.84 -2.83
CA VAL A 162 -26.59 11.87 -3.25
C VAL A 162 -26.16 12.16 -4.68
N GLU A 163 -24.89 12.49 -4.85
CA GLU A 163 -24.26 12.70 -6.14
C GLU A 163 -23.50 11.44 -6.58
N LEU A 164 -23.95 10.82 -7.67
CA LEU A 164 -23.26 9.69 -8.30
C LEU A 164 -22.34 10.22 -9.41
N LEU A 165 -21.03 10.07 -9.23
CA LEU A 165 -20.02 10.55 -10.18
C LEU A 165 -19.67 9.52 -11.27
N GLY A 166 -19.98 8.24 -11.04
CA GLY A 166 -19.47 7.15 -11.87
C GLY A 166 -17.97 6.89 -11.66
N PRO A 167 -17.28 6.26 -12.63
CA PRO A 167 -15.87 5.94 -12.50
C PRO A 167 -15.00 7.21 -12.53
N VAL A 168 -14.03 7.29 -11.61
CA VAL A 168 -13.10 8.42 -11.47
C VAL A 168 -11.68 7.91 -11.67
N ARG A 169 -10.85 8.66 -12.43
CA ARG A 169 -9.46 8.28 -12.67
C ARG A 169 -8.63 8.52 -11.40
N HIS A 170 -7.57 7.75 -11.20
CA HIS A 170 -6.77 7.83 -9.96
C HIS A 170 -6.25 9.26 -9.68
N GLU A 171 -5.86 10.00 -10.72
CA GLU A 171 -5.41 11.40 -10.61
C GLU A 171 -6.49 12.38 -10.12
N GLU A 172 -7.78 12.05 -10.29
CA GLU A 172 -8.93 12.88 -9.90
C GLU A 172 -9.51 12.48 -8.53
N VAL A 173 -9.04 11.37 -7.94
CA VAL A 173 -9.55 10.85 -6.66
C VAL A 173 -9.44 11.89 -5.56
N ARG A 174 -8.31 12.60 -5.49
CA ARG A 174 -8.12 13.69 -4.52
C ARG A 174 -9.19 14.76 -4.66
N ASP A 175 -9.49 15.18 -5.88
CA ASP A 175 -10.44 16.27 -6.14
C ASP A 175 -11.86 15.91 -5.68
N VAL A 176 -12.19 14.62 -5.70
CA VAL A 176 -13.43 14.10 -5.09
C VAL A 176 -13.33 14.06 -3.56
N MET A 177 -12.23 13.53 -3.02
CA MET A 177 -12.05 13.40 -1.57
C MET A 177 -12.14 14.74 -0.85
N ILE A 178 -11.47 15.79 -1.35
CA ILE A 178 -11.44 17.11 -0.69
C ILE A 178 -12.79 17.86 -0.69
N ARG A 179 -13.82 17.31 -1.33
CA ARG A 179 -15.22 17.81 -1.25
C ARG A 179 -15.96 17.25 -0.02
N GLY A 180 -15.37 16.26 0.65
CA GLY A 180 -15.90 15.54 1.79
C GLY A 180 -15.33 15.97 3.14
N HIS A 181 -15.98 15.49 4.19
CA HIS A 181 -15.50 15.57 5.58
C HIS A 181 -15.35 14.18 6.21
N ILE A 182 -16.20 13.24 5.80
CA ILE A 182 -16.14 11.84 6.21
C ILE A 182 -15.91 10.98 4.98
N TYR A 183 -15.05 9.97 5.09
CA TYR A 183 -14.93 8.89 4.11
C TYR A 183 -15.57 7.62 4.64
N LEU A 184 -16.54 7.05 3.93
CA LEU A 184 -17.22 5.82 4.32
C LEU A 184 -16.73 4.63 3.49
N HIS A 185 -16.19 3.61 4.15
CA HIS A 185 -15.63 2.41 3.56
C HIS A 185 -16.24 1.12 4.15
N PRO A 186 -17.40 0.65 3.64
CA PRO A 186 -18.14 -0.46 4.25
C PRO A 186 -17.75 -1.83 3.69
N SER A 187 -16.47 -2.04 3.35
CA SER A 187 -16.00 -3.26 2.69
C SER A 187 -16.30 -4.52 3.51
N LEU A 188 -16.53 -5.65 2.84
CA LEU A 188 -16.72 -6.94 3.51
C LEU A 188 -15.40 -7.68 3.71
N THR A 189 -14.40 -7.37 2.89
CA THR A 189 -13.06 -7.93 2.94
C THR A 189 -12.06 -6.93 2.37
N GLU A 190 -10.94 -6.74 3.06
CA GLU A 190 -9.89 -5.84 2.62
C GLU A 190 -8.55 -6.20 3.29
N ALA A 191 -7.48 -6.31 2.49
CA ALA A 191 -6.17 -6.68 3.00
C ALA A 191 -5.46 -5.49 3.66
N PHE A 192 -5.66 -4.29 3.12
CA PHE A 192 -5.04 -3.05 3.60
C PHE A 192 -5.91 -1.82 3.29
N GLY A 193 -6.46 -1.70 2.09
CA GLY A 193 -7.36 -0.59 1.75
C GLY A 193 -6.65 0.75 1.62
N THR A 194 -5.74 0.88 0.65
CA THR A 194 -4.97 2.12 0.37
C THR A 194 -5.86 3.37 0.29
N VAL A 195 -7.08 3.26 -0.23
CA VAL A 195 -8.03 4.37 -0.32
C VAL A 195 -8.41 4.99 1.03
N ILE A 196 -8.35 4.22 2.12
CA ILE A 196 -8.56 4.75 3.48
C ILE A 196 -7.40 5.67 3.89
N VAL A 197 -6.17 5.28 3.55
CA VAL A 197 -4.97 6.08 3.79
C VAL A 197 -5.01 7.37 2.95
N GLU A 198 -5.40 7.27 1.68
CA GLU A 198 -5.60 8.41 0.78
C GLU A 198 -6.64 9.39 1.33
N ALA A 199 -7.77 8.89 1.84
CA ALA A 199 -8.83 9.70 2.42
C ALA A 199 -8.40 10.41 3.70
N ALA A 200 -7.72 9.71 4.61
CA ALA A 200 -7.16 10.32 5.81
C ALA A 200 -6.08 11.35 5.46
N SER A 201 -5.24 11.09 4.46
CA SER A 201 -4.27 12.06 3.95
C SER A 201 -4.95 13.33 3.45
N CYS A 202 -6.10 13.22 2.78
CA CYS A 202 -6.90 14.36 2.34
C CYS A 202 -7.61 15.12 3.50
N GLY A 203 -7.49 14.64 4.74
CA GLY A 203 -8.06 15.25 5.93
C GLY A 203 -9.50 14.84 6.23
N LEU A 204 -9.98 13.71 5.68
CA LEU A 204 -11.30 13.19 5.98
C LEU A 204 -11.22 12.28 7.22
N TYR A 205 -12.28 12.32 8.04
CA TYR A 205 -12.46 11.33 9.09
C TYR A 205 -13.00 10.03 8.49
N VAL A 206 -12.43 8.88 8.86
CA VAL A 206 -12.77 7.61 8.20
C VAL A 206 -13.79 6.85 9.03
N VAL A 207 -14.87 6.41 8.40
CA VAL A 207 -15.78 5.39 8.93
C VAL A 207 -15.60 4.14 8.09
N CYS A 208 -15.23 3.03 8.71
CA CYS A 208 -14.92 1.81 7.98
C CYS A 208 -15.34 0.56 8.73
N THR A 209 -15.54 -0.52 7.99
CA THR A 209 -15.80 -1.82 8.59
C THR A 209 -14.54 -2.44 9.19
N ARG A 210 -14.69 -3.12 10.33
CA ARG A 210 -13.63 -3.85 11.04
C ARG A 210 -13.44 -5.23 10.40
N VAL A 211 -12.92 -5.26 9.19
CA VAL A 211 -12.69 -6.50 8.42
C VAL A 211 -11.24 -6.58 7.94
N GLY A 212 -10.73 -7.80 7.80
CA GLY A 212 -9.38 -8.03 7.27
C GLY A 212 -8.32 -7.18 7.97
N GLY A 213 -7.41 -6.59 7.20
CA GLY A 213 -6.32 -5.77 7.73
C GLY A 213 -6.69 -4.31 8.03
N ILE A 214 -7.94 -3.87 7.80
CA ILE A 214 -8.37 -2.48 8.02
C ILE A 214 -8.05 -1.95 9.43
N PRO A 215 -8.22 -2.72 10.52
CA PRO A 215 -7.94 -2.23 11.86
C PRO A 215 -6.47 -1.87 12.12
N GLU A 216 -5.55 -2.32 11.27
CA GLU A 216 -4.11 -2.07 11.37
C GLU A 216 -3.68 -0.79 10.62
N VAL A 217 -4.55 -0.24 9.78
CA VAL A 217 -4.17 0.72 8.73
C VAL A 217 -4.15 2.16 9.24
N LEU A 218 -5.09 2.54 10.09
CA LEU A 218 -5.11 3.89 10.66
C LEU A 218 -5.30 3.84 12.18
N PRO A 219 -4.68 4.79 12.92
CA PRO A 219 -4.91 4.92 14.34
C PRO A 219 -6.38 5.23 14.69
N ALA A 220 -6.80 4.83 15.89
CA ALA A 220 -8.18 4.99 16.36
C ALA A 220 -8.71 6.43 16.36
N HIS A 221 -7.85 7.45 16.48
CA HIS A 221 -8.28 8.86 16.42
C HIS A 221 -8.64 9.34 15.01
N MET A 222 -8.29 8.59 13.97
CA MET A 222 -8.62 8.88 12.56
C MET A 222 -9.84 8.10 12.06
N THR A 223 -10.28 7.08 12.80
CA THR A 223 -11.25 6.10 12.33
C THR A 223 -12.36 5.82 13.34
N THR A 224 -13.58 5.63 12.86
CA THR A 224 -14.62 4.87 13.55
C THR A 224 -14.78 3.51 12.87
N PHE A 225 -14.78 2.44 13.67
CA PHE A 225 -15.02 1.10 13.17
C PHE A 225 -16.47 0.68 13.33
N ALA A 226 -17.00 0.00 12.33
CA ALA A 226 -18.28 -0.71 12.36
C ALA A 226 -18.08 -2.19 12.06
N LYS A 227 -18.98 -3.06 12.48
CA LYS A 227 -19.17 -4.40 11.92
C LYS A 227 -19.73 -4.27 10.50
N PRO A 228 -19.55 -5.27 9.63
CA PRO A 228 -20.13 -5.31 8.30
C PRO A 228 -21.64 -5.62 8.33
N GLU A 229 -22.38 -4.83 9.12
CA GLU A 229 -23.82 -4.95 9.37
C GLU A 229 -24.45 -3.57 9.17
N GLU A 230 -25.66 -3.53 8.62
CA GLU A 230 -26.35 -2.28 8.29
C GLU A 230 -26.50 -1.36 9.51
N ASP A 231 -27.03 -1.88 10.62
CA ASP A 231 -27.30 -1.12 11.84
C ASP A 231 -26.01 -0.49 12.39
N ASP A 232 -24.92 -1.23 12.41
CA ASP A 232 -23.65 -0.75 12.98
C ASP A 232 -22.99 0.29 12.06
N ILE A 233 -23.16 0.19 10.73
CA ILE A 233 -22.70 1.23 9.80
C ILE A 233 -23.48 2.53 10.00
N VAL A 234 -24.80 2.44 10.16
CA VAL A 234 -25.65 3.62 10.44
C VAL A 234 -25.24 4.25 11.77
N GLU A 235 -25.06 3.45 12.82
CA GLU A 235 -24.65 3.91 14.14
C GLU A 235 -23.26 4.55 14.13
N ALA A 236 -22.26 3.88 13.54
CA ALA A 236 -20.89 4.37 13.44
C ALA A 236 -20.81 5.68 12.64
N THR A 237 -21.57 5.77 11.55
CA THR A 237 -21.63 7.00 10.74
C THR A 237 -22.30 8.14 11.52
N GLY A 238 -23.39 7.86 12.24
CA GLY A 238 -24.04 8.85 13.13
C GLY A 238 -23.13 9.35 14.24
N LYS A 239 -22.35 8.47 14.87
CA LYS A 239 -21.31 8.82 15.86
C LYS A 239 -20.24 9.72 15.25
N ALA A 240 -19.75 9.39 14.07
CA ALA A 240 -18.75 10.19 13.35
C ALA A 240 -19.26 11.61 13.01
N ILE A 241 -20.50 11.71 12.49
CA ILE A 241 -21.17 12.99 12.22
C ILE A 241 -21.27 13.82 13.51
N SER A 242 -21.73 13.19 14.60
CA SER A 242 -21.88 13.86 15.89
C SER A 242 -20.55 14.33 16.47
N ALA A 243 -19.48 13.52 16.33
CA ALA A 243 -18.15 13.86 16.80
C ALA A 243 -17.51 15.02 16.01
N LEU A 244 -17.77 15.10 14.70
CA LEU A 244 -17.37 16.26 13.88
C LEU A 244 -18.12 17.53 14.30
N ARG A 245 -19.44 17.48 14.47
CA ARG A 245 -20.25 18.63 14.93
C ARG A 245 -19.85 19.10 16.34
N ALA A 246 -19.51 18.16 17.21
CA ALA A 246 -19.01 18.45 18.56
C ALA A 246 -17.53 18.89 18.60
N ASN A 247 -16.87 19.04 17.44
CA ASN A 247 -15.47 19.41 17.32
C ASN A 247 -14.52 18.53 18.16
N ARG A 248 -14.83 17.23 18.27
CA ARG A 248 -14.02 16.24 19.01
C ARG A 248 -12.91 15.61 18.16
N ILE A 249 -13.01 15.74 16.83
CA ILE A 249 -12.07 15.17 15.86
C ILE A 249 -11.27 16.32 15.24
N HIS A 250 -9.94 16.19 15.24
CA HIS A 250 -9.04 17.19 14.69
C HIS A 250 -8.31 16.62 13.47
N THR A 251 -8.87 16.84 12.28
CA THR A 251 -8.34 16.27 11.02
C THR A 251 -7.11 17.00 10.48
N THR A 252 -6.75 18.17 11.04
CA THR A 252 -5.65 19.01 10.56
C THR A 252 -4.28 18.35 10.60
N ARG A 253 -4.08 17.32 11.42
CA ARG A 253 -2.80 16.59 11.50
C ARG A 253 -2.78 15.28 10.73
N PHE A 254 -3.90 14.87 10.13
CA PHE A 254 -3.99 13.55 9.51
C PHE A 254 -3.04 13.42 8.34
N HIS A 255 -2.91 14.45 7.51
CA HIS A 255 -2.00 14.47 6.36
C HIS A 255 -0.55 14.22 6.77
N GLU A 256 -0.03 15.00 7.74
CA GLU A 256 1.35 14.86 8.23
C GLU A 256 1.58 13.49 8.85
N GLN A 257 0.64 13.00 9.67
CA GLN A 257 0.73 11.69 10.29
C GLN A 257 0.76 10.57 9.25
N VAL A 258 -0.13 10.62 8.25
CA VAL A 258 -0.17 9.62 7.16
C VAL A 258 1.12 9.66 6.33
N LYS A 259 1.61 10.85 5.99
CA LYS A 259 2.87 11.02 5.26
C LYS A 259 4.05 10.36 5.98
N MET A 260 4.09 10.43 7.31
CA MET A 260 5.13 9.78 8.13
C MET A 260 4.93 8.26 8.26
N MET A 261 3.68 7.77 8.30
CA MET A 261 3.38 6.34 8.46
C MET A 261 3.58 5.52 7.18
N TYR A 262 3.31 6.10 6.00
CA TYR A 262 3.19 5.36 4.73
C TYR A 262 4.06 5.92 3.62
N SER A 263 5.35 6.10 3.91
CA SER A 263 6.36 6.59 2.95
C SER A 263 6.84 5.49 2.00
N TRP A 264 6.91 5.82 0.71
CA TRP A 264 7.56 4.97 -0.28
C TRP A 264 9.04 4.70 0.00
N THR A 265 9.72 5.61 0.72
CA THR A 265 11.13 5.42 1.08
C THR A 265 11.27 4.31 2.12
N ASP A 266 10.47 4.35 3.19
CA ASP A 266 10.45 3.30 4.22
C ASP A 266 10.06 1.93 3.64
N VAL A 267 9.01 1.90 2.81
CA VAL A 267 8.56 0.68 2.16
C VAL A 267 9.65 0.11 1.23
N ALA A 268 10.32 0.96 0.45
CA ALA A 268 11.43 0.53 -0.41
C ALA A 268 12.60 -0.03 0.40
N GLU A 269 13.05 0.66 1.46
CA GLU A 269 14.14 0.19 2.32
C GLU A 269 13.82 -1.16 2.98
N ARG A 270 12.58 -1.33 3.45
CA ARG A 270 12.12 -2.60 4.03
C ARG A 270 12.06 -3.72 2.99
N THR A 271 11.65 -3.42 1.77
CA THR A 271 11.62 -4.39 0.67
C THR A 271 13.04 -4.74 0.21
N GLU A 272 13.95 -3.78 0.11
CA GLU A 272 15.37 -4.01 -0.17
C GLU A 272 16.01 -4.90 0.90
N ARG A 273 15.70 -4.68 2.19
CA ARG A 273 16.16 -5.56 3.26
C ARG A 273 15.72 -7.02 3.07
N VAL A 274 14.53 -7.27 2.51
CA VAL A 274 14.07 -8.63 2.15
C VAL A 274 14.91 -9.19 1.00
N TYR A 275 15.20 -8.40 -0.02
CA TYR A 275 16.05 -8.82 -1.13
C TYR A 275 17.48 -9.12 -0.68
N ASP A 276 18.05 -8.30 0.19
CA ASP A 276 19.36 -8.50 0.78
C ASP A 276 19.40 -9.75 1.69
N GLY A 277 18.32 -10.00 2.42
CA GLY A 277 18.15 -11.20 3.24
C GLY A 277 18.19 -12.49 2.41
N ILE A 278 17.38 -12.59 1.35
CA ILE A 278 17.31 -13.81 0.53
C ILE A 278 18.49 -13.98 -0.43
N SER A 279 19.17 -12.90 -0.80
CA SER A 279 20.38 -12.94 -1.62
C SER A 279 21.64 -13.30 -0.80
N GLY A 280 21.55 -13.25 0.53
CA GLY A 280 22.65 -13.57 1.44
C GLY A 280 23.60 -12.40 1.69
N VAL A 281 23.19 -11.17 1.35
CA VAL A 281 23.93 -9.95 1.69
C VAL A 281 23.84 -9.69 3.19
N LEU A 282 22.67 -9.93 3.80
CA LEU A 282 22.47 -9.89 5.25
C LEU A 282 22.66 -11.27 5.87
N SER A 283 23.26 -11.33 7.05
CA SER A 283 23.31 -12.58 7.83
C SER A 283 21.92 -12.97 8.37
N GLU A 284 21.71 -14.25 8.71
CA GLU A 284 20.44 -14.71 9.31
C GLU A 284 20.13 -13.96 10.62
N GLU A 285 21.15 -13.67 11.44
CA GLU A 285 21.00 -12.92 12.69
C GLU A 285 20.56 -11.48 12.44
N GLU A 286 21.13 -10.81 11.44
CA GLU A 286 20.72 -9.46 11.05
C GLU A 286 19.32 -9.46 10.42
N PHE A 287 19.01 -10.45 9.59
CA PHE A 287 17.73 -10.49 8.88
C PHE A 287 16.56 -10.83 9.81
N TYR A 288 16.70 -11.87 10.65
CA TYR A 288 15.64 -12.33 11.54
C TYR A 288 15.69 -11.70 12.95
N GLY A 289 16.80 -11.05 13.31
CA GLY A 289 16.97 -10.41 14.63
C GLY A 289 17.29 -11.39 15.77
N TYR A 290 17.55 -12.66 15.47
CA TYR A 290 17.93 -13.70 16.43
C TYR A 290 18.69 -14.83 15.72
N SER A 291 19.61 -15.48 16.43
CA SER A 291 20.33 -16.65 15.94
C SER A 291 19.42 -17.86 15.93
N SER A 292 18.89 -18.25 14.76
CA SER A 292 18.13 -19.49 14.61
C SER A 292 19.02 -20.68 14.99
N GLY A 293 18.98 -21.05 16.26
CA GLY A 293 19.82 -22.10 16.83
C GLY A 293 19.56 -23.42 16.12
N GLY A 294 20.43 -23.76 15.16
CA GLY A 294 20.64 -25.11 14.61
C GLY A 294 19.47 -25.81 13.90
N TRP A 295 18.23 -25.31 13.98
CA TRP A 295 17.06 -25.90 13.32
C TRP A 295 16.84 -25.34 11.92
N GLY A 296 17.86 -25.47 11.08
CA GLY A 296 17.74 -25.28 9.63
C GLY A 296 17.41 -26.61 8.98
N ALA A 297 16.16 -26.83 8.59
CA ALA A 297 15.87 -27.85 7.60
C ALA A 297 16.68 -27.51 6.32
N THR A 298 17.69 -28.34 6.06
CA THR A 298 18.56 -28.42 4.87
C THR A 298 19.42 -27.20 4.51
N ARG A 299 20.55 -27.04 5.21
CA ARG A 299 21.68 -26.17 4.83
C ARG A 299 22.52 -26.77 3.69
N GLY A 300 22.73 -25.99 2.63
CA GLY A 300 23.86 -26.15 1.69
C GLY A 300 25.06 -25.28 2.13
N ARG A 301 26.29 -25.70 1.76
CA ARG A 301 27.60 -25.26 2.26
C ARG A 301 28.01 -23.79 1.95
N ALA A 302 27.09 -22.92 1.56
CA ALA A 302 27.35 -21.53 1.18
C ALA A 302 26.40 -20.50 1.84
N GLY A 303 25.60 -20.88 2.83
CA GLY A 303 24.80 -19.91 3.60
C GLY A 303 23.64 -19.24 2.85
N VAL A 304 23.31 -19.67 1.63
CA VAL A 304 22.18 -19.12 0.85
C VAL A 304 21.30 -20.27 0.36
N GLN A 305 20.00 -20.25 0.66
CA GLN A 305 19.03 -21.35 0.46
C GLN A 305 18.77 -21.70 -1.01
N SER A 306 19.73 -22.17 -1.81
CA SER A 306 19.36 -22.82 -3.07
C SER A 306 18.63 -24.11 -2.72
N PHE A 307 17.29 -24.11 -2.67
CA PHE A 307 16.53 -25.35 -2.51
C PHE A 307 16.95 -26.28 -3.64
N ALA A 308 17.69 -27.33 -3.29
CA ALA A 308 17.93 -28.43 -4.22
C ALA A 308 16.56 -28.89 -4.72
N LEU A 309 16.46 -29.24 -6.01
CA LEU A 309 15.20 -29.67 -6.64
C LEU A 309 14.43 -30.67 -5.78
N ILE A 310 15.15 -31.52 -5.05
CA ILE A 310 14.60 -32.49 -4.10
C ILE A 310 13.79 -31.88 -2.94
N ASP A 311 14.22 -30.74 -2.39
CA ASP A 311 13.51 -30.08 -1.29
C ASP A 311 12.25 -29.37 -1.79
N ARG A 312 12.30 -28.83 -3.01
CA ARG A 312 11.11 -28.31 -3.72
C ARG A 312 10.11 -29.45 -3.97
N LEU A 313 10.58 -30.59 -4.49
CA LEU A 313 9.75 -31.79 -4.69
C LEU A 313 9.12 -32.31 -3.39
N LYS A 314 9.80 -32.24 -2.24
CA LYS A 314 9.21 -32.58 -0.94
C LYS A 314 8.05 -31.64 -0.57
N ARG A 315 8.20 -30.33 -0.79
CA ARG A 315 7.13 -29.35 -0.55
C ARG A 315 5.92 -29.59 -1.45
N TYR A 316 6.17 -29.85 -2.73
CA TYR A 316 5.13 -30.21 -3.70
C TYR A 316 4.38 -31.48 -3.29
N TYR A 317 5.10 -32.53 -2.90
CA TYR A 317 4.50 -33.76 -2.41
C TYR A 317 3.64 -33.53 -1.15
N GLY A 318 4.04 -32.58 -0.29
CA GLY A 318 3.30 -32.15 0.90
C GLY A 318 1.99 -31.38 0.63
N CYS A 319 1.63 -31.12 -0.63
CA CYS A 319 0.36 -30.47 -1.01
C CYS A 319 -0.86 -31.41 -0.96
N GLY A 320 -0.65 -32.71 -0.68
CA GLY A 320 -1.69 -33.71 -0.48
C GLY A 320 -1.42 -35.01 -1.23
N ILE A 321 -2.12 -36.09 -0.86
CA ILE A 321 -1.83 -37.45 -1.33
C ILE A 321 -1.89 -37.58 -2.87
N TRP A 322 -2.92 -37.01 -3.49
CA TRP A 322 -3.11 -37.03 -4.95
C TRP A 322 -2.57 -35.76 -5.61
N ALA A 323 -2.91 -34.60 -5.07
CA ALA A 323 -2.50 -33.31 -5.62
C ALA A 323 -0.97 -33.14 -5.62
N GLY A 324 -0.27 -33.59 -4.57
CA GLY A 324 1.18 -33.48 -4.51
C GLY A 324 1.90 -34.33 -5.56
N LYS A 325 1.40 -35.55 -5.85
CA LYS A 325 1.93 -36.38 -6.94
C LYS A 325 1.73 -35.72 -8.30
N LEU A 326 0.55 -35.14 -8.53
CA LEU A 326 0.26 -34.37 -9.74
C LEU A 326 1.18 -33.17 -9.88
N PHE A 327 1.38 -32.40 -8.80
CA PHE A 327 2.26 -31.24 -8.79
C PHE A 327 3.73 -31.59 -9.03
N CYS A 328 4.25 -32.66 -8.44
CA CYS A 328 5.58 -33.16 -8.75
C CYS A 328 5.71 -33.53 -10.24
N LEU A 329 4.70 -34.20 -10.82
CA LEU A 329 4.68 -34.52 -12.25
C LEU A 329 4.69 -33.24 -13.10
N CYS A 330 3.85 -32.25 -12.78
CA CYS A 330 3.81 -30.97 -13.48
C CYS A 330 5.19 -30.28 -13.46
N VAL A 331 5.86 -30.22 -12.31
CA VAL A 331 7.18 -29.59 -12.17
C VAL A 331 8.26 -30.34 -12.92
N ILE A 332 8.21 -31.68 -12.95
CA ILE A 332 9.14 -32.48 -13.74
C ILE A 332 8.95 -32.18 -15.23
N ILE A 333 7.71 -32.13 -15.72
CA ILE A 333 7.42 -31.79 -17.11
C ILE A 333 7.88 -30.37 -17.43
N ASP A 334 7.57 -29.41 -16.56
CA ASP A 334 7.97 -28.00 -16.72
C ASP A 334 9.51 -27.85 -16.74
N TYR A 335 10.21 -28.61 -15.89
CA TYR A 335 11.67 -28.67 -15.92
C TYR A 335 12.21 -29.27 -17.23
N LEU A 336 11.57 -30.32 -17.78
CA LEU A 336 11.96 -30.88 -19.08
C LEU A 336 11.71 -29.89 -20.22
N ILE A 337 10.59 -29.16 -20.19
CA ILE A 337 10.30 -28.08 -21.13
C ILE A 337 11.36 -26.98 -20.99
N PHE A 338 11.72 -26.60 -19.77
CA PHE A 338 12.77 -25.62 -19.50
C PHE A 338 14.12 -26.05 -20.09
N VAL A 339 14.53 -27.31 -19.90
CA VAL A 339 15.77 -27.87 -20.48
C VAL A 339 15.71 -27.85 -22.02
N LEU A 340 14.56 -28.18 -22.60
CA LEU A 340 14.35 -28.11 -24.04
C LEU A 340 14.46 -26.67 -24.55
N LEU A 341 13.84 -25.70 -23.85
CA LEU A 341 13.91 -24.29 -24.19
C LEU A 341 15.33 -23.75 -24.06
N GLU A 342 16.07 -24.14 -23.02
CA GLU A 342 17.48 -23.75 -22.82
C GLU A 342 18.38 -24.27 -23.94
N PHE A 343 18.04 -25.42 -24.54
CA PHE A 343 18.73 -25.93 -25.73
C PHE A 343 18.48 -25.06 -26.98
N PHE A 344 17.25 -24.61 -27.22
CA PHE A 344 16.91 -23.76 -28.37
C PHE A 344 17.29 -22.28 -28.18
N TYR A 345 17.16 -21.78 -26.95
CA TYR A 345 17.39 -20.40 -26.55
C TYR A 345 18.27 -20.37 -25.30
N PRO A 346 19.60 -20.50 -25.47
CA PRO A 346 20.54 -20.47 -24.36
C PRO A 346 20.42 -19.18 -23.55
N ARG A 347 20.45 -19.30 -22.23
CA ARG A 347 20.28 -18.17 -21.30
C ARG A 347 21.33 -17.07 -21.49
N GLU A 348 22.51 -17.43 -21.98
CA GLU A 348 23.62 -16.51 -22.24
C GLU A 348 23.29 -15.52 -23.37
N ARG A 349 22.25 -15.82 -24.18
CA ARG A 349 21.77 -14.98 -25.28
C ARG A 349 20.58 -14.10 -24.90
N ILE A 350 20.08 -14.21 -23.68
CA ILE A 350 18.98 -13.37 -23.20
C ILE A 350 19.55 -12.00 -22.85
N ASP A 351 19.01 -10.94 -23.46
CA ASP A 351 19.39 -9.57 -23.15
C ASP A 351 19.20 -9.28 -21.67
N VAL A 352 20.28 -8.90 -20.99
CA VAL A 352 20.22 -8.46 -19.60
C VAL A 352 19.62 -7.06 -19.57
N CYS A 353 18.53 -6.91 -18.83
CA CYS A 353 17.95 -5.59 -18.58
C CYS A 353 19.02 -4.70 -17.93
N ARG A 354 19.30 -3.54 -18.53
CA ARG A 354 20.25 -2.58 -17.95
C ARG A 354 19.66 -2.04 -16.66
N ASP A 355 20.51 -1.86 -15.65
CA ASP A 355 20.11 -1.20 -14.42
C ASP A 355 19.47 0.15 -14.72
N TRP A 356 18.39 0.46 -14.01
CA TRP A 356 17.80 1.78 -14.08
C TRP A 356 18.85 2.81 -13.65
N PRO A 357 19.05 3.91 -14.40
CA PRO A 357 20.07 4.89 -14.07
C PRO A 357 19.82 5.41 -12.65
N ARG A 358 20.78 5.17 -11.75
CA ARG A 358 20.71 5.66 -10.38
C ARG A 358 20.62 7.19 -10.43
N LYS A 359 19.60 7.77 -9.81
CA LYS A 359 19.63 9.21 -9.52
C LYS A 359 20.80 9.42 -8.56
N PRO A 360 21.73 10.34 -8.86
CA PRO A 360 22.83 10.63 -7.93
C PRO A 360 22.23 11.02 -6.58
N ALA A 361 22.80 10.49 -5.48
CA ALA A 361 22.32 10.83 -4.15
C ALA A 361 22.45 12.34 -3.94
N ARG A 362 21.57 12.94 -3.13
CA ARG A 362 21.63 14.40 -2.84
C ARG A 362 23.03 14.82 -2.34
N ALA A 363 23.66 13.97 -1.53
CA ALA A 363 25.04 14.15 -1.07
C ALA A 363 26.06 14.12 -2.23
N ASP A 364 25.88 13.26 -3.23
CA ASP A 364 26.75 13.24 -4.42
C ASP A 364 26.54 14.50 -5.26
N ILE A 365 25.32 15.02 -5.35
CA ILE A 365 25.01 16.27 -6.06
C ILE A 365 25.64 17.46 -5.34
N GLU A 366 25.53 17.52 -4.01
CA GLU A 366 26.13 18.56 -3.17
C GLU A 366 27.66 18.49 -3.23
N ALA A 367 28.26 17.31 -3.10
CA ALA A 367 29.71 17.13 -3.23
C ALA A 367 30.20 17.51 -4.64
N LYS A 368 29.45 17.15 -5.69
CA LYS A 368 29.80 17.55 -7.07
C LYS A 368 29.62 19.04 -7.29
N ALA A 369 28.62 19.67 -6.67
CA ALA A 369 28.41 21.12 -6.70
C ALA A 369 29.51 21.88 -5.94
N GLU A 370 29.94 21.38 -4.78
CA GLU A 370 31.07 21.91 -4.01
C GLU A 370 32.38 21.74 -4.77
N GLN A 371 32.60 20.60 -5.42
CA GLN A 371 33.78 20.35 -6.25
C GLN A 371 33.80 21.25 -7.50
N LEU A 372 32.65 21.47 -8.15
CA LEU A 372 32.50 22.43 -9.25
C LEU A 372 32.67 23.89 -8.79
N ALA A 373 32.27 24.23 -7.56
CA ALA A 373 32.50 25.55 -6.97
C ALA A 373 33.98 25.76 -6.58
N ALA A 374 34.66 24.71 -6.10
CA ALA A 374 36.09 24.70 -5.82
C ALA A 374 36.92 24.83 -7.12
N ASP A 375 36.51 24.17 -8.20
CA ASP A 375 37.15 24.31 -9.52
C ASP A 375 36.90 25.67 -10.15
N ARG A 376 35.71 26.27 -9.95
CA ARG A 376 35.47 27.65 -10.37
C ARG A 376 36.36 28.64 -9.62
N THR A 377 36.53 28.47 -8.31
CA THR A 377 37.39 29.34 -7.49
C THR A 377 38.89 29.13 -7.74
N SER A 378 39.31 27.92 -8.14
CA SER A 378 40.69 27.64 -8.57
C SER A 378 41.00 28.32 -9.91
N ILE A 379 40.05 28.33 -10.87
CA ILE A 379 40.18 29.01 -12.16
C ILE A 379 40.20 30.55 -12.00
N THR A 380 39.49 31.12 -11.01
CA THR A 380 39.55 32.57 -10.74
C THR A 380 40.86 33.01 -10.07
N ARG A 381 41.56 32.12 -9.33
CA ARG A 381 42.84 32.45 -8.68
C ARG A 381 44.04 32.47 -9.62
N THR A 382 43.97 31.81 -10.79
CA THR A 382 45.09 31.78 -11.76
C THR A 382 45.07 32.92 -12.79
N ARG A 383 44.05 33.82 -12.75
CA ARG A 383 43.89 34.90 -13.76
C ARG A 383 44.30 36.31 -13.32
N SER A 384 44.87 36.53 -12.14
CA SER A 384 45.28 37.88 -11.69
C SER A 384 46.79 38.16 -11.56
N ALA A 385 47.68 37.19 -11.83
CA ALA A 385 49.13 37.40 -11.68
C ALA A 385 49.90 37.75 -12.98
N ARG A 386 49.24 37.80 -14.15
CA ARG A 386 49.92 37.97 -15.47
C ARG A 386 49.67 39.31 -16.19
N SER A 387 49.15 40.33 -15.50
CA SER A 387 48.80 41.64 -16.11
C SER A 387 49.45 42.86 -15.42
N ARG A 388 50.56 42.69 -14.69
CA ARG A 388 51.27 43.83 -14.05
C ARG A 388 52.71 44.08 -14.50
N ASP A 389 53.21 43.36 -15.51
CA ASP A 389 54.63 43.44 -15.92
C ASP A 389 54.86 43.85 -17.40
N LYS A 390 53.94 44.63 -17.99
CA LYS A 390 54.10 45.20 -19.35
C LYS A 390 53.78 46.70 -19.44
N ARG A 391 54.19 47.46 -18.42
CA ARG A 391 54.25 48.93 -18.45
C ARG A 391 55.50 49.43 -17.74
N ARG A 392 56.66 48.91 -18.15
CA ARG A 392 58.00 49.46 -17.91
C ARG A 392 58.92 48.83 -18.95
N GLU A 393 58.90 49.41 -20.15
CA GLU A 393 60.00 49.47 -21.14
C GLU A 393 59.41 49.86 -22.51
N ILE A 394 59.80 51.08 -22.94
CA ILE A 394 59.66 51.72 -24.26
C ILE A 394 58.27 52.28 -24.61
#